data_AF-A0A820D0H5-F1
#
_entry.id   AF-A0A820D0H5-F1
#
_cell.length_a   1.000
_cell.length_b   1.000
_cell.length_c   1.000
_cell.angle_alpha   90.00
_cell.angle_beta   90.00
_cell.angle_gamma   90.00
#
_symmetry.space_group_name_H-M   'P 1'
#
loop_
_entity.id
_entity.type
_entity.pdbx_description
1 polymer ?
#
loop_
_entity_poly.entity_id
_entity_poly.type
_entity_poly.pdbx_seq_one_letter_code
_entity_poly.pdbx_strand_id
1 'polypeptide(L)'
;MCSRIILRRMIQYNILSRKYNSTLSNDNFVRIFEVGPRDGLQNEKIQVPTSIKIEFINRLSQTGLKYIEVTSFVSPKWVPQMSDHVEVLAGIDRTPGICYSALTPNVQGINKVVSLGKKGVDEVAIFSAASETFSKKNINCSIET
;
A
#
# COMPACT_ATOMS: atom_id res chain seq x y z
N MET A 1 10.76 51.24 50.90
CA MET A 1 11.59 50.07 50.55
C MET A 1 10.61 48.93 50.26
N CYS A 2 10.43 48.32 49.09
CA CYS A 2 11.15 48.16 47.82
C CYS A 2 10.07 47.69 46.79
N SER A 3 9.63 48.50 45.82
CA SER A 3 10.09 48.65 44.41
C SER A 3 9.71 47.56 43.38
N ARG A 4 9.07 48.03 42.28
CA ARG A 4 8.91 47.50 40.88
C ARG A 4 7.70 46.60 40.61
N ILE A 5 6.62 47.01 39.92
CA ILE A 5 6.42 47.46 38.52
C ILE A 5 6.94 46.46 37.48
N ILE A 6 6.02 45.80 36.75
CA ILE A 6 6.03 45.67 35.27
C ILE A 6 4.57 45.52 34.78
N LEU A 7 4.20 46.47 33.93
CA LEU A 7 2.97 46.63 33.16
C LEU A 7 2.91 45.59 32.02
N ARG A 8 1.77 44.92 31.80
CA ARG A 8 1.46 44.32 30.48
C ARG A 8 0.09 44.76 29.98
N ARG A 9 0.17 45.59 28.93
CA ARG A 9 -0.88 46.20 28.13
C ARG A 9 -1.82 45.18 27.49
N MET A 10 -3.09 45.57 27.40
CA MET A 10 -4.06 45.09 26.42
C MET A 10 -3.48 45.13 25.00
N ILE A 11 -3.60 44.04 24.26
CA ILE A 11 -3.69 44.10 22.79
C ILE A 11 -4.89 43.25 22.38
N GLN A 12 -5.97 43.97 22.06
CA GLN A 12 -7.20 43.45 21.51
C GLN A 12 -6.96 43.24 20.01
N TYR A 13 -6.59 42.03 19.59
CA TYR A 13 -6.46 41.72 18.17
C TYR A 13 -7.84 41.44 17.58
N ASN A 14 -8.35 42.40 16.80
CA ASN A 14 -9.44 42.21 15.84
C ASN A 14 -9.00 41.19 14.78
N ILE A 15 -9.49 39.96 14.87
CA ILE A 15 -9.35 38.96 13.80
C ILE A 15 -10.51 39.17 12.83
N LEU A 16 -10.20 39.81 11.70
CA LEU A 16 -11.06 39.93 10.53
C LEU A 16 -11.48 38.53 10.07
N SER A 17 -12.80 38.27 10.04
CA SER A 17 -13.36 37.02 9.52
C SER A 17 -13.06 36.87 8.03
N ARG A 18 -12.01 36.12 7.70
CA ARG A 18 -11.71 35.72 6.32
C ARG A 18 -12.73 34.65 5.92
N LYS A 19 -13.78 35.06 5.18
CA LYS A 19 -14.71 34.11 4.54
C LYS A 19 -13.94 33.31 3.50
N TYR A 20 -13.57 32.08 3.85
CA TYR A 20 -13.08 31.10 2.88
C TYR A 20 -14.29 30.60 2.08
N ASN A 21 -14.41 31.05 0.83
CA ASN A 21 -15.26 30.39 -0.15
C ASN A 21 -14.54 29.12 -0.59
N SER A 22 -14.74 28.03 0.14
CA SER A 22 -14.31 26.69 -0.30
C SER A 22 -15.27 26.24 -1.41
N THR A 23 -14.81 26.30 -2.66
CA THR A 23 -15.31 25.39 -3.69
C THR A 23 -15.23 24.00 -3.08
N LEU A 24 -16.36 23.28 -2.97
CA LEU A 24 -16.41 21.93 -2.39
C LEU A 24 -15.50 21.00 -3.20
N SER A 25 -14.23 20.93 -2.82
CA SER A 25 -13.41 19.75 -3.02
C SER A 25 -14.13 18.61 -2.32
N ASN A 26 -14.14 17.44 -2.95
CA ASN A 26 -14.82 16.26 -2.44
C ASN A 26 -13.99 15.67 -1.28
N ASP A 27 -13.81 16.46 -0.21
CA ASP A 27 -12.82 16.29 0.87
C ASP A 27 -13.14 15.12 1.81
N ASN A 28 -14.26 14.44 1.59
CA ASN A 28 -14.69 13.28 2.38
C ASN A 28 -14.49 11.94 1.65
N PHE A 29 -13.75 11.92 0.53
CA PHE A 29 -13.48 10.68 -0.19
C PHE A 29 -12.31 9.90 0.43
N VAL A 30 -12.57 8.65 0.83
CA VAL A 30 -11.56 7.70 1.31
C VAL A 30 -11.32 6.64 0.26
N ARG A 31 -10.03 6.43 -0.09
CA ARG A 31 -9.62 5.33 -0.96
C ARG A 31 -9.22 4.13 -0.11
N ILE A 32 -9.83 2.98 -0.39
CA ILE A 32 -9.48 1.71 0.23
C ILE A 32 -8.56 0.93 -0.71
N PHE A 33 -7.41 0.52 -0.19
CA PHE A 33 -6.52 -0.47 -0.82
C PHE A 33 -6.71 -1.78 -0.08
N GLU A 34 -7.25 -2.77 -0.78
CA GLU A 34 -7.41 -4.11 -0.23
C GLU A 34 -6.11 -4.88 -0.36
N VAL A 35 -5.51 -5.24 0.77
CA VAL A 35 -4.22 -5.93 0.85
C VAL A 35 -4.34 -7.36 1.39
N GLY A 36 -5.56 -7.81 1.71
CA GLY A 36 -5.85 -9.14 2.21
C GLY A 36 -5.26 -10.27 1.37
N PRO A 37 -5.38 -10.25 0.02
CA PRO A 37 -4.81 -11.30 -0.82
C PRO A 37 -3.27 -11.40 -0.77
N ARG A 38 -2.57 -10.30 -0.48
CA ARG A 38 -1.10 -10.28 -0.33
C ARG A 38 -0.70 -10.31 1.13
N ASP A 39 -0.84 -9.18 1.83
CA ASP A 39 -0.31 -8.98 3.18
C ASP A 39 -1.09 -9.77 4.22
N GLY A 40 -2.40 -9.88 4.04
CA GLY A 40 -3.23 -10.74 4.88
C GLY A 40 -2.78 -12.19 4.76
N LEU A 41 -2.88 -12.76 3.56
CA LEU A 41 -2.54 -14.16 3.32
C LEU A 41 -1.10 -14.48 3.69
N GLN A 42 -0.13 -13.60 3.40
CA GLN A 42 1.29 -13.79 3.73
C GLN A 42 1.53 -14.10 5.21
N ASN A 43 0.70 -13.55 6.11
CA ASN A 43 0.84 -13.73 7.55
C ASN A 43 0.02 -14.92 8.11
N GLU A 44 -0.72 -15.63 7.25
CA GLU A 44 -1.47 -16.82 7.64
C GLU A 44 -0.57 -18.04 7.81
N LYS A 45 -0.86 -18.84 8.84
CA LYS A 45 -0.07 -20.05 9.15
C LYS A 45 -0.34 -21.18 8.16
N ILE A 46 -1.54 -21.22 7.60
CA ILE A 46 -1.99 -22.29 6.71
C ILE A 46 -1.70 -21.85 5.27
N GLN A 47 -1.03 -22.73 4.52
CA GLN A 47 -0.83 -22.51 3.10
C GLN A 47 -2.18 -22.55 2.38
N VAL A 48 -2.58 -21.42 1.78
CA VAL A 48 -3.86 -21.34 1.07
C VAL A 48 -3.66 -21.83 -0.37
N PRO A 49 -4.51 -22.77 -0.87
CA PRO A 49 -4.41 -23.23 -2.25
C PRO A 49 -4.63 -22.11 -3.26
N THR A 50 -3.92 -22.16 -4.39
CA THR A 50 -3.98 -21.15 -5.46
C THR A 50 -5.40 -20.89 -5.96
N SER A 51 -6.21 -21.94 -6.13
CA SER A 51 -7.61 -21.81 -6.57
C SER A 51 -8.45 -20.97 -5.61
N ILE A 52 -8.22 -21.11 -4.30
CA ILE A 52 -8.91 -20.35 -3.26
C ILE A 52 -8.45 -18.89 -3.27
N LYS A 53 -7.17 -18.62 -3.53
CA LYS A 53 -6.66 -17.25 -3.69
C LYS A 53 -7.31 -16.54 -4.88
N ILE A 54 -7.37 -17.23 -6.02
CA ILE A 54 -8.02 -16.73 -7.24
C ILE A 54 -9.49 -16.42 -6.97
N GLU A 55 -10.21 -17.38 -6.37
CA GLU A 55 -11.62 -17.19 -6.02
C GLU A 55 -11.82 -16.00 -5.07
N PHE A 56 -10.95 -15.87 -4.07
CA PHE A 56 -10.99 -14.76 -3.12
C PHE A 56 -10.81 -13.40 -3.82
N ILE A 57 -9.81 -13.27 -4.68
CA ILE A 57 -9.57 -12.04 -5.45
C ILE A 57 -10.74 -11.74 -6.37
N ASN A 58 -11.25 -12.74 -7.10
CA ASN A 58 -12.38 -12.54 -8.02
C ASN A 58 -13.64 -12.08 -7.27
N ARG A 59 -13.89 -12.60 -6.06
CA ARG A 59 -14.98 -12.13 -5.19
C ARG A 59 -14.75 -10.69 -4.72
N LEU A 60 -13.53 -10.33 -4.32
CA LEU A 60 -13.18 -8.95 -3.95
C LEU A 60 -13.43 -7.99 -5.11
N SER A 61 -13.12 -8.39 -6.35
CA SER A 61 -13.38 -7.57 -7.55
C SER A 61 -14.86 -7.24 -7.76
N GLN A 62 -15.79 -8.01 -7.19
CA GLN A 62 -17.23 -7.75 -7.29
C GLN A 62 -17.77 -6.81 -6.20
N THR A 63 -16.94 -6.38 -5.25
CA THR A 63 -17.39 -5.57 -4.10
C THR A 63 -17.46 -4.06 -4.39
N GLY A 64 -16.95 -3.61 -5.54
CA GLY A 64 -16.81 -2.19 -5.87
C GLY A 64 -15.47 -1.57 -5.48
N LEU A 65 -14.55 -2.35 -4.89
CA LEU A 65 -13.16 -1.95 -4.67
C LEU A 65 -12.49 -1.48 -5.97
N LYS A 66 -11.56 -0.53 -5.84
CA LYS A 66 -10.82 0.04 -6.96
C LYS A 66 -9.35 -0.33 -6.98
N TYR A 67 -8.82 -0.83 -5.86
CA TYR A 67 -7.42 -1.16 -5.70
C TYR A 67 -7.30 -2.43 -4.88
N ILE A 68 -6.68 -3.45 -5.45
CA ILE A 68 -6.46 -4.75 -4.81
C ILE A 68 -5.00 -5.15 -5.03
N GLU A 69 -4.27 -5.36 -3.95
CA GLU A 69 -2.92 -5.92 -3.99
C GLU A 69 -3.00 -7.45 -3.96
N VAL A 70 -2.77 -8.08 -5.11
CA VAL A 70 -3.15 -9.48 -5.34
C VAL A 70 -2.09 -10.49 -4.95
N THR A 71 -0.81 -10.11 -5.00
CA THR A 71 0.31 -11.03 -4.72
C THR A 71 1.63 -10.29 -4.51
N SER A 72 2.72 -11.03 -4.30
CA SER A 72 4.07 -10.48 -4.20
C SER A 72 5.11 -11.32 -4.96
N PHE A 73 6.08 -10.63 -5.58
CA PHE A 73 7.23 -11.23 -6.25
C PHE A 73 8.43 -11.32 -5.30
N VAL A 74 8.19 -11.99 -4.17
CA VAL A 74 9.18 -12.28 -3.13
C VAL A 74 9.84 -13.64 -3.38
N SER A 75 10.81 -14.01 -2.55
CA SER A 75 11.39 -15.35 -2.62
C SER A 75 10.42 -16.40 -2.07
N PRO A 76 10.06 -17.45 -2.83
CA PRO A 76 9.24 -18.56 -2.34
C PRO A 76 9.87 -19.30 -1.14
N LYS A 77 11.19 -19.23 -1.00
CA LYS A 77 11.90 -19.83 0.14
C LYS A 77 11.58 -19.11 1.45
N TRP A 78 11.45 -17.78 1.40
CA TRP A 78 11.23 -16.95 2.58
C TRP A 78 9.75 -16.71 2.84
N VAL A 79 8.94 -16.66 1.78
CA VAL A 79 7.49 -16.49 1.85
C VAL A 79 6.80 -17.53 0.98
N PRO A 80 6.69 -18.80 1.45
CA PRO A 80 6.07 -19.90 0.68
C PRO A 80 4.63 -19.61 0.29
N GLN A 81 3.92 -18.85 1.11
CA GLN A 81 2.54 -18.45 0.86
C GLN A 81 2.35 -17.65 -0.44
N MET A 82 3.40 -17.00 -0.95
CA MET A 82 3.36 -16.19 -2.17
C MET A 82 4.07 -16.87 -3.36
N SER A 83 4.36 -18.17 -3.27
CA SER A 83 5.12 -18.88 -4.32
C SER A 83 4.38 -19.01 -5.65
N ASP A 84 3.05 -18.97 -5.62
CA ASP A 84 2.13 -19.17 -6.74
C ASP A 84 1.69 -17.85 -7.40
N HIS A 85 2.51 -16.80 -7.26
CA HIS A 85 2.18 -15.45 -7.71
C HIS A 85 1.88 -15.35 -9.22
N VAL A 86 2.52 -16.18 -10.06
CA VAL A 86 2.28 -16.17 -11.52
C VAL A 86 0.93 -16.82 -11.85
N GLU A 87 0.64 -17.94 -11.20
CA GLU A 87 -0.58 -18.71 -11.36
C GLU A 87 -1.79 -17.93 -10.87
N VAL A 88 -1.67 -17.23 -9.74
CA VAL A 88 -2.69 -16.32 -9.23
C VAL A 88 -2.98 -15.23 -10.26
N LEU A 89 -1.96 -14.52 -10.75
CA LEU A 89 -2.15 -13.45 -11.74
C LEU A 89 -2.77 -13.93 -13.05
N ALA A 90 -2.42 -15.13 -13.49
CA ALA A 90 -2.98 -15.73 -14.70
C ALA A 90 -4.43 -16.22 -14.52
N GLY A 91 -4.84 -16.54 -13.29
CA GLY A 91 -6.14 -17.13 -13.00
C GLY A 91 -7.24 -16.14 -12.61
N ILE A 92 -6.91 -14.90 -12.26
CA ILE A 92 -7.90 -13.90 -11.84
C ILE A 92 -8.68 -13.30 -13.01
N ASP A 93 -9.95 -13.02 -12.77
CA ASP A 93 -10.83 -12.33 -13.70
C ASP A 93 -10.70 -10.81 -13.50
N ARG A 94 -9.93 -10.17 -14.39
CA ARG A 94 -9.68 -8.73 -14.29
C ARG A 94 -10.93 -7.94 -14.66
N THR A 95 -11.54 -7.35 -13.63
CA THR A 95 -12.69 -6.44 -13.79
C THR A 95 -12.20 -5.04 -14.22
N PRO A 96 -12.76 -4.44 -15.30
CA PRO A 96 -12.39 -3.10 -15.74
C PRO A 96 -12.58 -2.03 -14.65
N GLY A 97 -11.63 -1.11 -14.54
CA GLY A 97 -11.68 -0.02 -13.56
C GLY A 97 -11.22 -0.41 -12.15
N ILE A 98 -10.63 -1.59 -11.98
CA ILE A 98 -9.90 -2.00 -10.78
C ILE A 98 -8.42 -2.06 -11.12
N CYS A 99 -7.59 -1.47 -10.26
CA CYS A 99 -6.15 -1.63 -10.28
C CYS A 99 -5.75 -2.88 -9.50
N TYR A 100 -5.08 -3.82 -10.18
CA TYR A 100 -4.48 -5.00 -9.57
C TYR A 100 -2.98 -4.79 -9.44
N SER A 101 -2.50 -4.70 -8.21
CA SER A 101 -1.10 -4.43 -7.91
C SER A 101 -0.39 -5.63 -7.29
N ALA A 102 0.94 -5.67 -7.37
CA ALA A 102 1.75 -6.64 -6.64
C ALA A 102 2.98 -6.00 -6.01
N LEU A 103 3.41 -6.57 -4.88
CA LEU A 103 4.61 -6.14 -4.18
C LEU A 103 5.87 -6.67 -4.89
N THR A 104 6.84 -5.80 -5.13
CA THR A 104 8.16 -6.13 -5.66
C THR A 104 9.24 -5.57 -4.73
N PRO A 105 9.82 -6.36 -3.81
CA PRO A 105 10.76 -5.85 -2.81
C PRO A 105 12.14 -5.45 -3.38
N ASN A 106 12.46 -5.90 -4.58
CA ASN A 106 13.77 -5.74 -5.19
C ASN A 106 13.67 -5.77 -6.72
N VAL A 107 14.78 -5.43 -7.37
CA VAL A 107 14.91 -5.38 -8.84
C VAL A 107 14.61 -6.74 -9.48
N GLN A 108 14.92 -7.87 -8.81
CA GLN A 108 14.59 -9.18 -9.36
C GLN A 108 13.07 -9.39 -9.45
N GLY A 109 12.31 -8.94 -8.45
CA GLY A 109 10.84 -8.97 -8.48
C GLY A 109 10.27 -8.09 -9.58
N ILE A 110 10.80 -6.87 -9.75
CA ILE A 110 10.41 -5.95 -10.84
C ILE A 110 10.65 -6.59 -12.20
N ASN A 111 11.84 -7.16 -12.44
CA ASN A 111 12.18 -7.81 -13.71
C ASN A 111 11.22 -8.97 -14.05
N LYS A 112 10.81 -9.74 -13.03
CA LYS A 112 9.81 -10.79 -13.20
C LYS A 112 8.45 -10.22 -13.60
N VAL A 113 7.98 -9.18 -12.93
CA VAL A 113 6.72 -8.50 -13.30
C VAL A 113 6.76 -8.01 -14.75
N VAL A 114 7.84 -7.32 -15.13
CA VAL A 114 8.01 -6.79 -16.49
C VAL A 114 8.00 -7.91 -17.53
N SER A 115 8.61 -9.07 -17.22
CA SER A 115 8.63 -10.22 -18.14
C SER A 115 7.24 -10.81 -18.43
N LEU A 116 6.24 -10.55 -17.58
CA LEU A 116 4.86 -10.98 -17.79
C LEU A 116 4.09 -10.11 -18.81
N GLY A 117 4.63 -8.94 -19.16
CA GLY A 117 4.04 -8.02 -20.13
C GLY A 117 2.58 -7.69 -19.80
N LYS A 118 1.68 -7.79 -20.80
CA LYS A 118 0.25 -7.48 -20.64
C LYS A 118 -0.50 -8.40 -19.66
N LYS A 119 0.11 -9.53 -19.25
CA LYS A 119 -0.46 -10.46 -18.25
C LYS A 119 0.02 -10.15 -16.83
N GLY A 120 0.84 -9.11 -16.64
CA GLY A 120 1.37 -8.67 -15.37
C GLY A 120 0.36 -7.88 -14.54
N VAL A 121 0.86 -6.96 -13.73
CA VAL A 121 0.07 -6.08 -12.85
C VAL A 121 -0.09 -4.68 -13.44
N ASP A 122 -1.10 -3.94 -12.98
CA ASP A 122 -1.29 -2.53 -13.38
C ASP A 122 -0.29 -1.63 -12.65
N GLU A 123 0.01 -1.96 -11.39
CA GLU A 123 0.90 -1.20 -10.52
C GLU A 123 1.83 -2.13 -9.74
N VAL A 124 3.03 -1.65 -9.43
CA VAL A 124 3.96 -2.32 -8.53
C VAL A 124 4.09 -1.53 -7.24
N ALA A 125 3.99 -2.24 -6.11
CA ALA A 125 4.28 -1.68 -4.80
C ALA A 125 5.74 -1.98 -4.46
N ILE A 126 6.49 -0.94 -4.10
CA ILE A 126 7.81 -1.07 -3.51
C ILE A 126 7.70 -0.77 -2.01
N PHE A 127 8.52 -1.40 -1.19
CA PHE A 127 8.67 -1.00 0.20
C PHE A 127 10.13 -0.81 0.52
N SER A 128 10.39 0.19 1.35
CA SER A 128 11.69 0.43 1.97
C SER A 128 11.48 0.51 3.47
N ALA A 129 12.57 0.53 4.22
CA ALA A 129 12.55 0.64 5.65
C ALA A 129 13.30 1.89 6.09
N ALA A 130 12.80 2.56 7.13
CA ALA A 130 13.53 3.66 7.78
C ALA A 130 14.68 3.16 8.68
N SER A 131 14.81 1.84 8.86
CA SER A 131 15.83 1.21 9.69
C SER A 131 16.72 0.30 8.86
N GLU A 132 18.03 0.57 8.89
CA GLU A 132 19.05 -0.27 8.24
C GLU A 132 18.95 -1.73 8.67
N THR A 133 18.71 -1.97 9.96
CA THR A 133 18.57 -3.33 10.48
C THR A 133 17.32 -4.01 9.94
N PHE A 134 16.22 -3.28 9.79
CA PHE A 134 14.99 -3.81 9.23
C PHE A 134 15.13 -4.10 7.73
N SER A 135 15.75 -3.19 6.97
CA SER A 135 16.04 -3.38 5.54
C SER A 135 16.89 -4.63 5.30
N LYS A 136 18.02 -4.75 6.02
CA LYS A 136 18.90 -5.93 5.89
C LYS A 136 18.22 -7.24 6.26
N LYS A 137 17.34 -7.24 7.27
CA LYS A 137 16.63 -8.47 7.68
C LYS A 137 15.50 -8.85 6.71
N ASN A 138 14.78 -7.89 6.14
CA ASN A 138 13.57 -8.17 5.35
C ASN A 138 13.84 -8.27 3.85
N ILE A 139 14.75 -7.46 3.32
CA ILE A 139 15.05 -7.39 1.88
C ILE A 139 16.53 -7.67 1.55
N ASN A 140 17.36 -7.92 2.56
CA ASN A 140 18.80 -8.23 2.42
C ASN A 140 19.59 -7.17 1.64
N CYS A 141 19.20 -5.89 1.77
CA CYS A 141 19.92 -4.74 1.24
C CYS A 141 19.91 -3.56 2.22
N SER A 142 20.82 -2.59 2.02
CA SER A 142 20.84 -1.29 2.72
C SER A 142 19.83 -0.31 2.13
N ILE A 143 19.55 0.79 2.86
CA ILE A 143 18.59 1.81 2.42
C ILE A 143 19.13 2.62 1.23
N GLU A 144 20.46 2.85 1.15
CA GLU A 144 21.08 3.71 0.13
C GLU A 144 21.18 3.09 -1.29
N THR A 145 20.74 1.85 -1.49
CA THR A 145 21.07 1.03 -2.68
C THR A 145 19.86 0.44 -3.39
#